data_AF-A0A4U3B4G0-F1
#
_entry.id   AF-A0A4U3B4G0-F1
#
_cell.length_a   1.000
_cell.length_b   1.000
_cell.length_c   1.000
_cell.angle_alpha   90.00
_cell.angle_beta   90.00
_cell.angle_gamma   90.00
#
_symmetry.space_group_name_H-M   'P 1'
#
loop_
_entity.id
_entity.type
_entity.pdbx_description
1 polymer ?
#
loop_
_entity_poly.entity_id
_entity_poly.type
_entity_poly.pdbx_seq_one_letter_code
_entity_poly.pdbx_strand_id
1 'polypeptide(L)'
;MIIKDYFINLSIFSLLVSAAIFIQVFLIHSRRYFEKFYGGIIAVTLMLFSFPYMGFSYDLRVVPLILSFIYFGRIAGWITLISIIIMRIFFIGGYWEPPVIAYLSMSVLFSTIKTYSKNLQPFKSASLYFSVFVGIKWLVGVFFNTTLLYSGGLLYIALGLLIGLFLMEAYQRLYYLTQDLSKMNRELKKSKQELTDTVHELQGGIFKFKKVGKHFIHTLCDGQFYYQKGFYSEQVVGKSLRTIDASIVPPHLVSQ
;
A
#
# COMPACT_ATOMS: atom_id res chain seq x y z
N MET A 1 -22.84 16.37 20.43
CA MET A 1 -21.40 16.42 20.76
C MET A 1 -20.74 15.06 20.51
N ILE A 2 -21.21 14.00 21.16
CA ILE A 2 -20.72 12.61 21.05
C ILE A 2 -20.51 12.10 19.61
N ILE A 3 -21.50 12.24 18.73
CA ILE A 3 -21.42 11.77 17.33
C ILE A 3 -20.28 12.48 16.58
N LYS A 4 -20.03 13.76 16.88
CA LYS A 4 -18.94 14.54 16.28
C LYS A 4 -17.59 13.96 16.70
N ASP A 5 -17.40 13.65 17.98
CA ASP A 5 -16.13 13.13 18.50
C ASP A 5 -15.85 11.70 18.01
N TYR A 6 -16.89 10.85 17.92
CA TYR A 6 -16.82 9.55 17.24
C TYR A 6 -16.39 9.69 15.78
N PHE A 7 -17.04 10.60 15.05
CA PHE A 7 -16.76 10.80 13.64
C PHE A 7 -15.33 11.32 13.41
N ILE A 8 -14.86 12.24 14.25
CA ILE A 8 -13.49 12.77 14.19
C ILE A 8 -12.48 11.64 14.43
N ASN A 9 -12.63 10.85 15.49
CA ASN A 9 -11.68 9.79 15.81
C ASN A 9 -11.68 8.69 14.71
N LEU A 10 -12.85 8.31 14.18
CA LEU A 10 -12.95 7.37 13.07
C LEU A 10 -12.35 7.92 11.77
N SER A 11 -12.56 9.22 11.50
CA SER A 11 -12.00 9.90 10.32
C SER A 11 -10.48 10.00 10.41
N ILE A 12 -9.93 10.30 11.59
CA ILE A 12 -8.48 10.31 11.83
C ILE A 12 -7.91 8.91 11.63
N PHE A 13 -8.57 7.87 12.16
CA PHE A 13 -8.15 6.49 11.90
C PHE A 13 -8.13 6.15 10.41
N SER A 14 -9.24 6.42 9.70
CA SER A 14 -9.35 6.14 8.26
C SER A 14 -8.32 6.93 7.44
N LEU A 15 -8.10 8.19 7.78
CA LEU A 15 -7.10 9.05 7.14
C LEU A 15 -5.69 8.53 7.39
N LEU A 16 -5.33 8.15 8.61
CA LEU A 16 -4.01 7.61 8.92
C LEU A 16 -3.75 6.30 8.18
N VAL A 17 -4.72 5.37 8.20
CA VAL A 17 -4.61 4.13 7.44
C VAL A 17 -4.47 4.42 5.93
N SER A 18 -5.22 5.37 5.40
CA SER A 18 -5.15 5.75 3.98
C SER A 18 -3.86 6.50 3.61
N ALA A 19 -3.33 7.33 4.51
CA ALA A 19 -2.06 8.03 4.33
C ALA A 19 -0.88 7.05 4.34
N ALA A 20 -0.96 6.00 5.16
CA ALA A 20 -0.02 4.87 5.12
C ALA A 20 0.08 4.28 3.72
N ILE A 21 -1.09 4.01 3.13
CA ILE A 21 -1.25 3.41 1.81
C ILE A 21 -0.61 4.33 0.76
N PHE A 22 -0.88 5.63 0.82
CA PHE A 22 -0.31 6.59 -0.12
C PHE A 22 1.22 6.67 -0.01
N ILE A 23 1.76 6.82 1.20
CA ILE A 23 3.21 6.94 1.43
C ILE A 23 3.94 5.66 0.99
N GLN A 24 3.35 4.51 1.24
CA GLN A 24 3.99 3.23 0.95
C GLN A 24 3.91 2.85 -0.53
N VAL A 25 2.80 3.13 -1.21
CA VAL A 25 2.64 2.83 -2.65
C VAL A 25 3.42 3.83 -3.51
N PHE A 26 3.40 5.11 -3.18
CA PHE A 26 3.94 6.16 -4.05
C PHE A 26 5.32 6.67 -3.65
N LEU A 27 5.67 6.67 -2.36
CA LEU A 27 6.87 7.34 -1.87
C LEU A 27 8.01 6.36 -1.53
N ILE A 28 7.71 5.18 -0.97
CA ILE A 28 8.72 4.27 -0.40
C ILE A 28 8.63 2.89 -1.06
N HIS A 29 9.33 2.72 -2.19
CA HIS A 29 9.37 1.44 -2.92
C HIS A 29 10.14 0.30 -2.19
N SER A 30 10.67 0.49 -0.97
CA SER A 30 11.71 -0.44 -0.48
C SER A 30 11.99 -0.56 1.03
N ARG A 31 11.21 0.02 1.96
CA ARG A 31 11.48 -0.18 3.40
C ARG A 31 10.52 -1.15 4.08
N ARG A 32 10.90 -2.44 4.03
CA ARG A 32 10.32 -3.58 4.78
C ARG A 32 10.22 -3.38 6.30
N TYR A 33 10.89 -2.35 6.85
CA TYR A 33 10.85 -2.00 8.26
C TYR A 33 9.77 -0.98 8.60
N PHE A 34 9.37 -0.10 7.68
CA PHE A 34 8.41 0.97 7.95
C PHE A 34 7.03 0.41 8.32
N GLU A 35 6.60 -0.64 7.62
CA GLU A 35 5.37 -1.40 7.89
C GLU A 35 5.24 -1.85 9.36
N LYS A 36 6.35 -2.23 9.99
CA LYS A 36 6.35 -2.82 11.34
C LYS A 36 6.16 -1.79 12.45
N PHE A 37 6.61 -0.55 12.22
CA PHE A 37 6.48 0.55 13.18
C PHE A 37 5.19 1.33 12.97
N TYR A 38 4.64 1.31 11.76
CA TYR A 38 3.51 2.15 11.38
C TYR A 38 2.26 1.91 12.22
N GLY A 39 1.93 0.64 12.51
CA GLY A 39 0.81 0.30 13.38
C GLY A 39 0.93 0.90 14.79
N GLY A 40 2.16 1.04 15.30
CA GLY A 40 2.43 1.68 16.58
C GLY A 40 2.16 3.18 16.52
N ILE A 41 2.62 3.85 15.45
CA ILE A 41 2.36 5.28 15.22
C ILE A 41 0.86 5.57 15.16
N ILE A 42 0.08 4.75 14.43
CA ILE A 42 -1.38 4.92 14.38
C ILE A 42 -1.98 4.75 15.78
N ALA A 43 -1.60 3.69 16.52
CA ALA A 43 -2.14 3.43 17.85
C ALA A 43 -1.86 4.58 18.84
N VAL A 44 -0.65 5.14 18.78
CA VAL A 44 -0.25 6.29 19.59
C VAL A 44 -1.01 7.55 19.19
N THR A 45 -1.21 7.78 17.89
CA THR A 45 -1.96 8.94 17.43
C THR A 45 -3.42 8.85 17.87
N LEU A 46 -4.06 7.69 17.72
CA LEU A 46 -5.44 7.47 18.19
C LEU A 46 -5.58 7.68 19.69
N MET A 47 -4.56 7.31 20.45
CA MET A 47 -4.50 7.52 21.89
C MET A 47 -4.58 9.00 22.29
N LEU A 48 -3.96 9.90 21.52
CA LEU A 48 -4.02 11.34 21.75
C LEU A 48 -5.41 11.93 21.46
N PHE A 49 -6.16 11.31 20.55
CA PHE A 49 -7.53 11.72 20.18
C PHE A 49 -8.63 10.94 20.91
N SER A 50 -8.30 10.31 22.05
CA SER A 50 -9.28 9.65 22.90
C SER A 50 -10.18 10.68 23.57
N PHE A 51 -11.49 10.40 23.63
CA PHE A 51 -12.46 11.28 24.27
C PHE A 51 -13.22 10.54 25.39
N PRO A 52 -13.41 11.17 26.56
CA PRO A 52 -14.19 10.61 27.65
C PRO A 52 -15.69 10.79 27.40
N TYR A 53 -16.48 9.73 27.57
CA TYR A 53 -17.93 9.78 27.53
C TYR A 53 -18.54 8.74 28.48
N MET A 54 -19.52 9.15 29.30
CA MET A 54 -20.14 8.32 30.34
C MET A 54 -19.13 7.63 31.29
N GLY A 55 -18.04 8.32 31.63
CA GLY A 55 -16.97 7.76 32.48
C GLY A 55 -16.02 6.79 31.77
N PHE A 56 -16.19 6.57 30.47
CA PHE A 56 -15.34 5.70 29.64
C PHE A 56 -14.53 6.49 28.62
N SER A 57 -13.27 6.13 28.41
CA SER A 57 -12.46 6.66 27.30
C SER A 57 -12.71 5.84 26.03
N TYR A 58 -13.32 6.44 25.00
CA TYR A 58 -13.48 5.78 23.71
C TYR A 58 -12.21 5.92 22.88
N ASP A 59 -11.77 4.79 22.31
CA ASP A 59 -10.57 4.75 21.50
C ASP A 59 -10.52 3.49 20.61
N LEU A 60 -9.94 3.64 19.42
CA LEU A 60 -9.68 2.59 18.46
C LEU A 60 -8.28 1.95 18.59
N ARG A 61 -7.47 2.27 19.61
CA ARG A 61 -6.13 1.72 19.89
C ARG A 61 -5.98 0.20 19.67
N VAL A 62 -7.03 -0.56 19.98
CA VAL A 62 -7.06 -2.03 19.82
C VAL A 62 -7.08 -2.43 18.34
N VAL A 63 -7.66 -1.62 17.46
CA VAL A 63 -7.79 -1.90 16.03
C VAL A 63 -6.43 -1.98 15.34
N PRO A 64 -5.52 -0.98 15.44
CA PRO A 64 -4.17 -1.11 14.89
C PRO A 64 -3.38 -2.29 15.48
N LEU A 65 -3.57 -2.62 16.76
CA LEU A 65 -2.93 -3.80 17.38
C LEU A 65 -3.39 -5.09 16.69
N ILE A 66 -4.70 -5.29 16.54
CA ILE A 66 -5.26 -6.47 15.86
C ILE A 66 -4.78 -6.53 14.40
N LEU A 67 -4.90 -5.44 13.64
CA LEU A 67 -4.47 -5.39 12.25
C LEU A 67 -2.97 -5.68 12.10
N SER A 68 -2.14 -5.25 13.06
CA SER A 68 -0.71 -5.51 13.03
C SER A 68 -0.37 -6.99 13.18
N PHE A 69 -1.07 -7.73 14.03
CA PHE A 69 -0.89 -9.18 14.11
C PHE A 69 -1.39 -9.92 12.87
N ILE A 70 -2.49 -9.46 12.27
CA ILE A 70 -3.09 -10.09 11.10
C ILE A 70 -2.18 -9.90 9.87
N TYR A 71 -1.85 -8.65 9.53
CA TYR A 71 -1.18 -8.30 8.27
C TYR A 71 0.35 -8.22 8.40
N PHE A 72 0.87 -7.58 9.45
CA PHE A 72 2.32 -7.34 9.59
C PHE A 72 3.05 -8.43 10.41
N GLY A 73 2.30 -9.30 11.08
CA GLY A 73 2.80 -10.46 11.81
C GLY A 73 3.21 -10.19 13.27
N ARG A 74 3.76 -11.22 13.93
CA ARG A 74 4.01 -11.22 15.38
C ARG A 74 4.92 -10.08 15.84
N ILE A 75 6.01 -9.83 15.12
CA ILE A 75 7.00 -8.80 15.49
C ILE A 75 6.36 -7.42 15.48
N ALA A 76 5.58 -7.10 14.43
CA ALA A 76 4.87 -5.82 14.36
C ALA A 76 3.82 -5.69 15.46
N GLY A 77 3.06 -6.77 15.74
CA GLY A 77 2.11 -6.82 16.85
C GLY A 77 2.75 -6.45 18.21
N TRP A 78 3.90 -7.03 18.54
CA TRP A 78 4.65 -6.69 19.76
C TRP A 78 5.16 -5.25 19.77
N ILE A 79 5.65 -4.73 18.64
CA ILE A 79 6.07 -3.32 18.52
C ILE A 79 4.89 -2.38 18.80
N THR A 80 3.72 -2.66 18.23
CA THR A 80 2.51 -1.85 18.47
C THR A 80 2.06 -1.90 19.92
N LEU A 81 2.12 -3.07 20.56
CA LEU A 81 1.82 -3.24 21.99
C LEU A 81 2.76 -2.40 22.86
N ILE A 82 4.07 -2.50 22.63
CA ILE A 82 5.07 -1.75 23.39
C ILE A 82 4.81 -0.25 23.23
N SER A 83 4.51 0.21 22.02
CA SER A 83 4.17 1.62 21.75
C SER A 83 2.93 2.07 22.54
N ILE A 84 1.89 1.24 22.62
CA ILE A 84 0.68 1.52 23.40
C ILE A 84 1.00 1.57 24.90
N ILE A 85 1.77 0.62 25.43
CA ILE A 85 2.11 0.54 26.86
C ILE A 85 2.97 1.74 27.27
N ILE A 86 4.04 2.04 26.52
CA ILE A 86 4.91 3.19 26.78
C ILE A 86 4.07 4.46 26.83
N MET A 87 3.34 4.76 25.76
CA MET A 87 2.54 5.99 25.72
C MET A 87 1.49 6.04 26.83
N ARG A 88 0.92 4.91 27.23
CA ARG A 88 -0.01 4.86 28.35
C ARG A 88 0.61 5.23 29.68
N ILE A 89 1.79 4.69 29.98
CA ILE A 89 2.50 4.98 31.23
C ILE A 89 2.86 6.46 31.29
N PHE A 90 3.30 7.05 30.17
CA PHE A 90 3.72 8.45 30.13
C PHE A 90 2.56 9.47 30.10
N PHE A 91 1.49 9.23 29.34
CA PHE A 91 0.44 10.24 29.10
C PHE A 91 -0.77 10.16 30.03
N ILE A 92 -1.17 8.97 30.48
CA ILE A 92 -2.46 8.77 31.15
C ILE A 92 -2.35 8.65 32.68
N GLY A 93 -1.12 8.63 33.23
CA GLY A 93 -0.78 8.72 34.67
C GLY A 93 -1.90 8.36 35.65
N GLY A 94 -1.94 7.11 36.13
CA GLY A 94 -3.03 6.64 37.01
C GLY A 94 -3.10 5.12 37.12
N TYR A 95 -4.32 4.55 37.28
CA TYR A 95 -4.59 3.10 37.41
C TYR A 95 -4.22 2.34 36.11
N TRP A 96 -2.93 2.06 35.94
CA TRP A 96 -2.37 1.48 34.71
C TRP A 96 -2.38 -0.06 34.71
N GLU A 97 -2.50 -0.69 35.88
CA GLU A 97 -2.31 -2.13 36.05
C GLU A 97 -3.32 -2.99 35.28
N PRO A 98 -4.66 -2.87 35.45
CA PRO A 98 -5.60 -3.75 34.75
C PRO A 98 -5.52 -3.64 33.22
N PRO A 99 -5.44 -2.44 32.63
CA PRO A 99 -5.33 -2.31 31.19
C PRO A 99 -4.02 -2.86 30.62
N VAL A 100 -2.88 -2.67 31.30
CA VAL A 100 -1.59 -3.24 30.84
C VAL A 100 -1.64 -4.76 30.87
N ILE A 101 -2.18 -5.36 31.94
CA ILE A 101 -2.38 -6.81 32.05
C ILE A 101 -3.30 -7.32 30.92
N ALA A 102 -4.38 -6.60 30.62
CA ALA A 102 -5.29 -6.95 29.53
C ALA A 102 -4.58 -6.95 28.16
N TYR A 103 -3.78 -5.93 27.84
CA TYR A 103 -3.09 -5.85 26.55
C TYR A 103 -1.95 -6.88 26.42
N LEU A 104 -1.24 -7.17 27.51
CA LEU A 104 -0.20 -8.21 27.53
C LEU A 104 -0.80 -9.60 27.33
N SER A 105 -1.83 -9.96 28.11
CA SER A 105 -2.51 -11.26 27.99
C SER A 105 -3.13 -11.46 26.60
N MET A 106 -3.74 -10.41 26.05
CA MET A 106 -4.27 -10.38 24.69
C MET A 106 -3.19 -10.61 23.65
N SER A 107 -2.04 -9.95 23.77
CA SER A 107 -0.95 -10.08 22.79
C SER A 107 -0.28 -11.45 22.84
N VAL A 108 -0.20 -12.08 24.02
CA VAL A 108 0.26 -13.47 24.16
C VAL A 108 -0.69 -14.42 23.43
N LEU A 109 -2.01 -14.29 23.66
CA LEU A 109 -3.03 -15.11 22.98
C LEU A 109 -3.06 -14.86 21.47
N PHE A 110 -2.86 -13.63 21.03
CA PHE A 110 -2.72 -13.30 19.61
C PHE A 110 -1.52 -13.98 18.98
N SER A 111 -0.38 -14.00 19.67
CA SER A 111 0.83 -14.68 19.22
C SER A 111 0.64 -16.20 19.12
N THR A 112 -0.06 -16.82 20.07
CA THR A 112 -0.37 -18.26 20.01
C THR A 112 -1.33 -18.54 18.87
N ILE A 113 -2.44 -17.80 18.74
CA ILE A 113 -3.40 -17.94 17.64
C ILE A 113 -2.71 -17.78 16.28
N LYS A 114 -1.83 -16.79 16.11
CA LYS A 114 -1.07 -16.62 14.86
C LYS A 114 -0.16 -17.81 14.55
N THR A 115 0.37 -18.46 15.59
CA THR A 115 1.26 -19.62 15.44
C THR A 115 0.49 -20.86 14.97
N TYR A 116 -0.70 -21.09 15.51
CA TYR A 116 -1.56 -22.23 15.13
C TYR A 116 -2.38 -21.99 13.86
N SER A 117 -2.79 -20.74 13.61
CA SER A 117 -3.71 -20.38 12.52
C SER A 117 -3.01 -19.70 11.34
N LYS A 118 -2.02 -20.37 10.74
CA LYS A 118 -1.22 -19.78 9.64
C LYS A 118 -2.01 -19.55 8.35
N ASN A 119 -3.09 -20.31 8.12
CA ASN A 119 -3.83 -20.33 6.85
C ASN A 119 -5.22 -19.68 6.91
N LEU A 120 -5.59 -19.03 8.03
CA LEU A 120 -6.89 -18.39 8.12
C LEU A 120 -6.95 -17.11 7.26
N GLN A 121 -8.06 -16.95 6.53
CA GLN A 121 -8.36 -15.71 5.83
C GLN A 121 -8.34 -14.52 6.82
N PRO A 122 -7.84 -13.34 6.41
CA PRO A 122 -7.73 -12.17 7.29
C PRO A 122 -9.05 -11.80 7.98
N PHE A 123 -10.18 -11.91 7.28
CA PHE A 123 -11.51 -11.63 7.82
C PHE A 123 -11.91 -12.59 8.96
N LYS A 124 -11.71 -13.89 8.78
CA LYS A 124 -11.98 -14.90 9.82
C LYS A 124 -11.05 -14.73 11.02
N SER A 125 -9.78 -14.39 10.74
CA SER A 125 -8.80 -14.09 11.78
C SER A 125 -9.23 -12.86 12.59
N ALA A 126 -9.66 -11.77 11.96
CA ALA A 126 -10.12 -10.58 12.65
C ALA A 126 -11.28 -10.85 13.62
N SER A 127 -12.25 -11.67 13.21
CA SER A 127 -13.35 -12.10 14.08
C SER A 127 -12.85 -12.86 15.32
N LEU A 128 -11.92 -13.81 15.16
CA LEU A 128 -11.32 -14.53 16.30
C LEU A 128 -10.58 -13.60 17.26
N TYR A 129 -9.79 -12.66 16.72
CA TYR A 129 -9.03 -11.71 17.53
C TYR A 129 -9.96 -10.75 18.28
N PHE A 130 -11.08 -10.35 17.67
CA PHE A 130 -12.10 -9.56 18.32
C PHE A 130 -12.82 -10.34 19.43
N SER A 131 -13.14 -11.62 19.23
CA SER A 131 -13.73 -12.47 20.29
C SER A 131 -12.79 -12.62 21.48
N VAL A 132 -11.49 -12.81 21.24
CA VAL A 132 -10.47 -12.88 22.30
C VAL A 132 -10.34 -11.55 23.04
N PHE A 133 -10.39 -10.42 22.33
CA PHE A 133 -10.42 -9.10 22.94
C PHE A 133 -11.58 -8.95 23.93
N VAL A 134 -12.80 -9.30 23.50
CA VAL A 134 -14.00 -9.23 24.34
C VAL A 134 -13.86 -10.13 25.56
N GLY A 135 -13.41 -11.37 25.38
CA GLY A 135 -13.24 -12.34 26.47
C GLY A 135 -12.23 -11.88 27.52
N ILE A 136 -11.10 -11.33 27.11
CA ILE A 136 -10.06 -10.85 28.04
C ILE A 136 -10.53 -9.60 28.77
N LYS A 137 -11.20 -8.67 28.08
CA LYS A 137 -11.79 -7.49 28.71
C LYS A 137 -12.83 -7.90 29.76
N TRP A 138 -13.67 -8.87 29.45
CA TRP A 138 -14.61 -9.42 30.44
C TRP A 138 -13.87 -9.98 31.66
N LEU A 139 -12.88 -10.86 31.44
CA LEU A 139 -12.14 -11.53 32.51
C LEU A 139 -11.41 -10.54 33.42
N VAL A 140 -10.68 -9.58 32.84
CA VAL A 140 -9.99 -8.53 33.60
C VAL A 140 -10.98 -7.64 34.35
N GLY A 141 -12.13 -7.34 33.75
CA GLY A 141 -13.20 -6.60 34.42
C GLY A 141 -13.72 -7.28 35.68
N VAL A 142 -14.01 -8.57 35.60
CA VAL A 142 -14.45 -9.38 36.73
C VAL A 142 -13.36 -9.42 37.82
N PHE A 143 -12.10 -9.65 37.43
CA PHE A 143 -11.01 -9.82 38.39
C PHE A 143 -10.68 -8.52 39.16
N PHE A 144 -10.69 -7.38 38.48
CA PHE A 144 -10.39 -6.08 39.09
C PHE A 144 -11.64 -5.32 39.57
N ASN A 145 -12.80 -5.99 39.62
CA ASN A 145 -14.10 -5.41 39.99
C ASN A 145 -14.41 -4.07 39.30
N THR A 146 -14.02 -3.95 38.04
CA THR A 146 -14.21 -2.75 37.22
C THR A 146 -15.26 -3.06 36.16
N THR A 147 -16.25 -2.18 35.99
CA THR A 147 -17.31 -2.34 34.97
C THR A 147 -16.68 -2.17 33.59
N LEU A 148 -16.37 -3.29 32.92
CA LEU A 148 -15.37 -3.31 31.83
C LEU A 148 -15.92 -3.57 30.42
N LEU A 149 -17.24 -3.66 30.26
CA LEU A 149 -17.87 -3.91 28.96
C LEU A 149 -19.05 -2.97 28.73
N TYR A 150 -18.80 -1.92 27.96
CA TYR A 150 -19.85 -1.06 27.43
C TYR A 150 -20.15 -1.44 25.98
N SER A 151 -21.43 -1.75 25.70
CA SER A 151 -21.88 -2.25 24.39
C SER A 151 -21.57 -1.28 23.24
N GLY A 152 -21.71 0.02 23.45
CA GLY A 152 -21.39 1.03 22.43
C GLY A 152 -19.90 1.12 22.09
N GLY A 153 -19.01 0.82 23.03
CA GLY A 153 -17.56 0.84 22.82
C GLY A 153 -17.09 -0.34 21.98
N LEU A 154 -17.70 -1.51 22.20
CA LEU A 154 -17.46 -2.69 21.38
C LEU A 154 -17.92 -2.49 19.94
N LEU A 155 -19.10 -1.90 19.74
CA LEU A 155 -19.61 -1.57 18.41
C LEU A 155 -18.69 -0.59 17.68
N TYR A 156 -18.18 0.43 18.39
CA TYR A 156 -17.24 1.38 17.83
C TYR A 156 -15.93 0.71 17.37
N ILE A 157 -15.35 -0.16 18.21
CA ILE A 157 -14.15 -0.93 17.86
C ILE A 157 -14.43 -1.88 16.69
N ALA A 158 -15.59 -2.54 16.65
CA ALA A 158 -15.97 -3.43 15.56
C ALA A 158 -16.11 -2.68 14.21
N LEU A 159 -16.71 -1.49 14.21
CA LEU A 159 -16.77 -0.63 13.02
C LEU A 159 -15.38 -0.19 12.57
N GLY A 160 -14.53 0.25 13.49
CA GLY A 160 -13.14 0.59 13.18
C GLY A 160 -12.36 -0.60 12.61
N LEU A 161 -12.56 -1.80 13.16
CA LEU A 161 -11.94 -3.03 12.68
C LEU A 161 -12.40 -3.38 11.26
N LEU A 162 -13.70 -3.26 10.97
CA LEU A 162 -14.26 -3.52 9.64
C LEU A 162 -13.67 -2.56 8.59
N ILE A 163 -13.65 -1.26 8.90
CA ILE A 163 -13.08 -0.25 8.00
C ILE A 163 -11.58 -0.49 7.81
N GLY A 164 -10.85 -0.74 8.90
CA GLY A 164 -9.42 -1.02 8.84
C GLY A 164 -9.09 -2.28 8.03
N LEU A 165 -9.89 -3.34 8.15
CA LEU A 165 -9.73 -4.57 7.39
C LEU A 165 -10.02 -4.35 5.91
N PHE A 166 -11.09 -3.63 5.58
CA PHE A 166 -11.42 -3.28 4.21
C PHE A 166 -10.30 -2.47 3.55
N LEU A 167 -9.78 -1.46 4.25
CA LEU A 167 -8.68 -0.63 3.77
C LEU A 167 -7.39 -1.45 3.59
N MET A 168 -7.06 -2.35 4.52
CA MET A 168 -5.87 -3.20 4.42
C MET A 168 -5.97 -4.24 3.28
N GLU A 169 -7.15 -4.80 3.04
CA GLU A 169 -7.37 -5.71 1.90
C GLU A 169 -7.27 -4.95 0.56
N ALA A 170 -7.88 -3.77 0.47
CA ALA A 170 -7.76 -2.89 -0.70
C ALA A 170 -6.30 -2.51 -0.96
N TYR A 171 -5.55 -2.20 0.12
CA TYR A 171 -4.12 -1.92 0.06
C TYR A 171 -3.33 -3.08 -0.53
N GLN A 172 -3.50 -4.29 -0.01
CA GLN A 172 -2.73 -5.46 -0.44
C GLN A 172 -2.96 -5.73 -1.93
N ARG A 173 -4.21 -5.59 -2.41
CA ARG A 173 -4.54 -5.70 -3.84
C ARG A 173 -3.88 -4.62 -4.68
N LEU A 174 -3.95 -3.36 -4.24
CA LEU A 174 -3.34 -2.23 -4.95
C LEU A 174 -1.81 -2.40 -5.07
N TYR A 175 -1.17 -2.86 -4.00
CA TYR A 175 0.27 -3.10 -3.98
C TYR A 175 0.68 -4.15 -5.01
N TYR A 176 0.01 -5.32 -5.03
CA TYR A 176 0.32 -6.37 -6.00
C TYR A 176 0.11 -5.91 -7.44
N LEU A 177 -0.99 -5.19 -7.73
CA LEU A 177 -1.27 -4.65 -9.06
C LEU A 177 -0.20 -3.65 -9.51
N THR A 178 0.22 -2.75 -8.62
CA THR A 178 1.27 -1.77 -8.93
C THR A 178 2.60 -2.45 -9.21
N GLN A 179 2.95 -3.49 -8.44
CA GLN A 179 4.17 -4.26 -8.64
C GLN A 179 4.13 -5.01 -9.98
N ASP A 180 3.01 -5.64 -10.32
CA ASP A 180 2.84 -6.36 -11.59
C ASP A 180 2.92 -5.42 -12.80
N LEU A 181 2.24 -4.26 -12.73
CA LEU A 181 2.37 -3.19 -13.72
C LEU A 181 3.81 -2.73 -13.90
N SER A 182 4.55 -2.55 -12.80
CA SER A 182 5.95 -2.14 -12.86
C SER A 182 6.84 -3.19 -13.52
N LYS A 183 6.55 -4.49 -13.31
CA LYS A 183 7.27 -5.61 -13.91
C LYS A 183 6.98 -5.69 -15.41
N MET A 184 5.70 -5.66 -15.80
CA MET A 184 5.30 -5.64 -17.20
C MET A 184 5.89 -4.46 -17.96
N ASN A 185 5.93 -3.27 -17.36
CA ASN A 185 6.52 -2.10 -17.99
C ASN A 185 8.05 -2.26 -18.22
N ARG A 186 8.76 -2.90 -17.28
CA ARG A 186 10.19 -3.23 -17.45
C ARG A 186 10.42 -4.24 -18.56
N GLU A 187 9.62 -5.30 -18.62
CA GLU A 187 9.69 -6.31 -19.68
C GLU A 187 9.38 -5.70 -21.05
N LEU A 188 8.32 -4.89 -21.14
CA LEU A 188 7.95 -4.18 -22.36
C LEU A 188 9.06 -3.20 -22.80
N LYS A 189 9.69 -2.48 -21.86
CA LYS A 189 10.83 -1.62 -22.18
C LYS A 189 12.02 -2.43 -22.69
N LYS A 190 12.29 -3.59 -22.09
CA LYS A 190 13.36 -4.50 -22.53
C LYS A 190 13.10 -5.03 -23.94
N SER A 191 11.90 -5.52 -24.22
CA SER A 191 11.55 -6.00 -25.57
C SER A 191 11.56 -4.88 -26.62
N LYS A 192 11.16 -3.65 -26.24
CA LYS A 192 11.32 -2.49 -27.13
C LYS A 192 12.79 -2.18 -27.43
N GLN A 193 13.66 -2.28 -26.42
CA GLN A 193 15.09 -2.08 -26.60
C GLN A 193 15.68 -3.18 -27.50
N GLU A 194 15.43 -4.45 -27.20
CA GLU A 194 15.89 -5.59 -28.01
C GLU A 194 15.41 -5.49 -29.47
N LEU A 195 14.17 -5.05 -29.70
CA LEU A 195 13.65 -4.80 -31.03
C LEU A 195 14.39 -3.64 -31.73
N THR A 196 14.66 -2.55 -31.01
CA THR A 196 15.42 -1.40 -31.54
C THR A 196 16.83 -1.81 -31.91
N ASP A 197 17.51 -2.56 -31.04
CA ASP A 197 18.86 -3.09 -31.27
C ASP A 197 18.87 -4.04 -32.47
N THR A 198 17.87 -4.93 -32.59
CA THR A 198 17.73 -5.85 -33.73
C THR A 198 17.50 -5.10 -35.05
N VAL A 199 16.69 -4.04 -35.01
CA VAL A 199 16.47 -3.18 -36.19
C VAL A 199 17.74 -2.44 -36.58
N HIS A 200 18.50 -1.96 -35.60
CA HIS A 200 19.79 -1.29 -35.81
C HIS A 200 20.83 -2.23 -36.44
N GLU A 201 20.93 -3.48 -35.95
CA GLU A 201 21.87 -4.50 -36.44
C GLU A 201 21.45 -5.19 -37.74
N LEU A 202 20.24 -4.92 -38.24
CA LEU A 202 19.76 -5.47 -39.51
C LEU A 202 20.68 -5.00 -40.66
N GLN A 203 21.19 -5.95 -41.46
CA GLN A 203 22.08 -5.64 -42.60
C GLN A 203 21.43 -4.72 -43.65
N GLY A 204 20.11 -4.77 -43.78
CA GLY A 204 19.34 -3.87 -44.63
C GLY A 204 19.03 -2.54 -43.94
N GLY A 205 17.91 -1.94 -44.33
CA GLY A 205 17.38 -0.76 -43.65
C GLY A 205 15.87 -0.74 -43.68
N ILE A 206 15.25 -0.34 -42.57
CA ILE A 206 13.80 -0.16 -42.47
C ILE A 206 13.48 1.31 -42.71
N PHE A 207 12.67 1.56 -43.72
CA PHE A 207 12.19 2.89 -44.07
C PHE A 207 10.66 2.93 -43.97
N LYS A 208 10.15 3.33 -42.81
CA LYS A 208 8.71 3.31 -42.50
C LYS A 208 8.11 4.70 -42.59
N PHE A 209 6.92 4.78 -43.18
CA PHE A 209 6.13 6.01 -43.23
C PHE A 209 4.67 5.77 -42.84
N LYS A 210 4.00 6.85 -42.45
CA LYS A 210 2.55 6.91 -42.20
C LYS A 210 1.95 8.03 -43.04
N LYS A 211 0.85 7.74 -43.72
CA LYS A 211 0.08 8.77 -44.44
C LYS A 211 -0.74 9.58 -43.44
N VAL A 212 -0.54 10.89 -43.42
CA VAL A 212 -1.30 11.86 -42.62
C VAL A 212 -1.86 12.91 -43.59
N GLY A 213 -3.15 12.84 -43.88
CA GLY A 213 -3.78 13.64 -44.94
C GLY A 213 -3.21 13.33 -46.32
N LYS A 214 -2.63 14.35 -46.98
CA LYS A 214 -1.96 14.23 -48.28
C LYS A 214 -0.44 13.99 -48.19
N HIS A 215 0.12 13.95 -46.98
CA HIS A 215 1.57 13.82 -46.76
C HIS A 215 1.94 12.43 -46.25
N PHE A 216 3.05 11.88 -46.75
CA PHE A 216 3.70 10.69 -46.18
C PHE A 216 4.78 11.15 -45.23
N ILE A 217 4.58 10.93 -43.94
CA ILE A 217 5.51 11.32 -42.87
C ILE A 217 6.29 10.09 -42.44
N HIS A 218 7.63 10.17 -42.45
CA HIS A 218 8.48 9.05 -42.06
C HIS A 218 8.54 8.91 -40.54
N THR A 219 8.37 7.68 -40.06
CA THR A 219 8.28 7.36 -38.63
C THR A 219 9.42 6.48 -38.13
N LEU A 220 10.20 5.89 -39.04
CA LEU A 220 11.38 5.07 -38.72
C LEU A 220 12.32 5.07 -39.93
N CYS A 221 13.61 5.30 -39.70
CA CYS A 221 14.69 5.11 -40.66
C CYS A 221 15.89 4.58 -39.88
N ASP A 222 16.17 3.28 -40.01
CA ASP A 222 17.16 2.60 -39.17
C ASP A 222 17.70 1.34 -39.87
N GLY A 223 18.80 0.78 -39.38
CA GLY A 223 19.52 -0.38 -39.94
C GLY A 223 20.88 -0.03 -40.58
N GLN A 224 21.79 -1.01 -40.59
CA GLN A 224 23.21 -0.81 -40.94
C GLN A 224 23.43 -0.24 -42.33
N PHE A 225 22.55 -0.55 -43.31
CA PHE A 225 22.65 0.00 -44.66
C PHE A 225 22.64 1.53 -44.69
N TYR A 226 21.82 2.17 -43.85
CA TYR A 226 21.73 3.63 -43.80
C TYR A 226 22.94 4.24 -43.08
N TYR A 227 23.36 3.67 -41.94
CA TYR A 227 24.52 4.18 -41.20
C TYR A 227 25.83 4.05 -41.99
N GLN A 228 26.03 2.94 -42.71
CA GLN A 228 27.21 2.75 -43.57
C GLN A 228 27.30 3.78 -44.69
N LYS A 229 26.16 4.32 -45.13
CA LYS A 229 26.09 5.42 -46.12
C LYS A 229 26.11 6.81 -45.49
N GLY A 230 26.26 6.92 -44.17
CA GLY A 230 26.29 8.19 -43.45
C GLY A 230 24.91 8.82 -43.21
N PHE A 231 23.84 8.05 -43.33
CA PHE A 231 22.46 8.51 -43.12
C PHE A 231 21.97 8.12 -41.73
N TYR A 232 21.41 9.10 -41.00
CA TYR A 232 20.96 8.93 -39.62
C TYR A 232 19.46 9.22 -39.46
N SER A 233 18.83 8.63 -38.44
CA SER A 233 17.37 8.67 -38.29
C SER A 233 16.82 10.10 -38.16
N GLU A 234 17.58 11.03 -37.56
CA GLU A 234 17.19 12.42 -37.32
C GLU A 234 17.03 13.20 -38.63
N GLN A 235 17.67 12.74 -39.70
CA GLN A 235 17.58 13.37 -41.02
C GLN A 235 16.24 13.04 -41.71
N VAL A 236 15.54 11.99 -41.27
CA VAL A 236 14.39 11.39 -41.97
C VAL A 236 13.12 11.40 -41.12
N VAL A 237 13.21 11.04 -39.84
CA VAL A 237 12.04 10.88 -38.95
C VAL A 237 11.32 12.22 -38.76
N GLY A 238 9.98 12.21 -38.91
CA GLY A 238 9.13 13.39 -38.80
C GLY A 238 9.03 14.23 -40.07
N LYS A 239 9.85 13.95 -41.10
CA LYS A 239 9.83 14.69 -42.38
C LYS A 239 8.92 14.03 -43.40
N SER A 240 8.47 14.82 -44.37
CA SER A 240 7.73 14.30 -45.52
C SER A 240 8.69 13.78 -46.60
N LEU A 241 8.27 12.78 -47.38
CA LEU A 241 9.05 12.23 -48.49
C LEU A 241 9.67 13.30 -49.41
N ARG A 242 8.95 14.40 -49.69
CA ARG A 242 9.42 15.49 -50.57
C ARG A 242 10.48 16.40 -49.95
N THR A 243 10.66 16.33 -48.64
CA THR A 243 11.59 17.19 -47.87
C THR A 243 12.85 16.46 -47.43
N ILE A 244 12.89 15.15 -47.67
CA ILE A 244 14.06 14.31 -47.40
C ILE A 244 14.95 14.35 -48.65
N ASP A 245 16.26 14.33 -48.44
CA ASP A 245 17.22 14.24 -49.54
C ASP A 245 16.98 12.97 -50.37
N ALA A 246 16.85 13.14 -51.70
CA ALA A 246 16.61 12.06 -52.64
C ALA A 246 17.69 10.97 -52.59
N SER A 247 18.90 11.30 -52.12
CA SER A 247 20.00 10.34 -51.93
C SER A 247 19.72 9.30 -50.83
N ILE A 248 18.84 9.63 -49.87
CA ILE A 248 18.48 8.79 -48.72
C ILE A 248 17.27 7.91 -49.05
N VAL A 249 16.41 8.36 -49.95
CA VAL A 249 15.17 7.66 -50.29
C VAL A 249 15.49 6.41 -51.11
N PRO A 250 14.92 5.24 -50.78
CA PRO A 250 15.09 4.04 -51.58
C PRO A 250 14.73 4.29 -53.05
N PRO A 251 15.55 3.85 -54.02
CA PRO A 251 15.40 4.24 -55.43
C PRO A 251 14.08 3.80 -56.06
N HIS A 252 13.38 2.83 -55.48
CA HIS A 252 12.05 2.38 -55.94
C HIS A 252 10.89 3.27 -55.42
N LEU A 253 11.14 4.20 -54.49
CA LEU A 253 10.17 5.15 -53.96
C LEU A 253 10.30 6.56 -54.54
N VAL A 254 11.41 6.82 -55.25
CA VAL A 254 11.58 8.05 -56.03
C VAL A 254 10.92 7.83 -57.38
N SER A 255 9.88 8.60 -57.70
CA SER A 255 9.36 8.61 -59.07
C SER A 255 10.46 9.18 -59.98
N GLN A 256 10.91 8.39 -60.95
CA GLN A 256 11.71 8.89 -62.07
C GLN A 256 10.98 10.04 -62.76
#